data_AF-A0A1Y3Q3D7-F1
#
_entry.id   AF-A0A1Y3Q3D7-F1
#
_cell.length_a   1.000
_cell.length_b   1.000
_cell.length_c   1.000
_cell.angle_alpha   90.00
_cell.angle_beta   90.00
_cell.angle_gamma   90.00
#
_symmetry.space_group_name_H-M   'P 1'
#
loop_
_entity.id
_entity.type
_entity.pdbx_description
1 polymer ?
#
loop_
_entity_poly.entity_id
_entity_poly.type
_entity_poly.pdbx_seq_one_letter_code
_entity_poly.pdbx_strand_id
1 'polypeptide(L)'
;MPIIPDFPRGLLEEHRTWHRARMAVDPANPPPGYGADFLEFHRSFIRRALDWYRRRGLDERLVAPWIVPPEPIRQSPCYDRAAEARILRMPRSFATADELGRFIEASGLHNCIHQQAALLYGEPELNDFDVAPMSTVFYQIHGMIDNWYRAWEEAAGGPALTIAAGGRVRTGAAGRGRRGRVRCARERCARPAKRRQRPAGHARGRGRYTRRRRPSGGSAGGQARSGGDRFRSRRNTSR
;
A
#
# COMPACT_ATOMS: atom_id res chain seq x y z
N MET A 1 -21.13 -12.09 3.72
CA MET A 1 -20.35 -12.62 2.58
C MET A 1 -19.48 -13.78 3.09
N PRO A 2 -18.87 -14.62 2.22
CA PRO A 2 -18.20 -15.81 2.74
C PRO A 2 -16.83 -15.47 3.35
N ILE A 3 -16.59 -16.00 4.56
CA ILE A 3 -15.25 -16.18 5.14
C ILE A 3 -14.53 -17.27 4.34
N ILE A 4 -13.25 -17.04 4.05
CA ILE A 4 -12.40 -17.95 3.29
C ILE A 4 -11.92 -19.08 4.21
N PRO A 5 -12.30 -20.34 3.96
CA PRO A 5 -11.87 -21.47 4.78
C PRO A 5 -10.38 -21.76 4.59
N ASP A 6 -9.74 -22.32 5.62
CA ASP A 6 -8.34 -22.77 5.61
C ASP A 6 -7.32 -21.71 5.17
N PHE A 7 -7.60 -20.43 5.44
CA PHE A 7 -6.74 -19.34 4.99
C PHE A 7 -5.30 -19.48 5.53
N PRO A 8 -4.26 -19.23 4.71
CA PRO A 8 -2.88 -19.50 5.11
C PRO A 8 -2.43 -18.66 6.31
N ARG A 9 -2.07 -19.34 7.41
CA ARG A 9 -1.58 -18.68 8.63
C ARG A 9 -0.40 -17.74 8.40
N GLY A 10 0.54 -18.13 7.52
CA GLY A 10 1.69 -17.29 7.19
C GLY A 10 1.30 -15.96 6.53
N LEU A 11 0.24 -15.94 5.71
CA LEU A 11 -0.27 -14.70 5.13
C LEU A 11 -0.98 -13.83 6.19
N LEU A 12 -1.74 -14.43 7.12
CA LEU A 12 -2.33 -13.68 8.23
C LEU A 12 -1.26 -13.03 9.12
N GLU A 13 -0.22 -13.78 9.45
CA GLU A 13 0.88 -13.29 10.28
C GLU A 13 1.63 -12.15 9.59
N GLU A 14 1.85 -12.24 8.28
CA GLU A 14 2.46 -11.18 7.50
C GLU A 14 1.63 -9.89 7.51
N HIS A 15 0.34 -9.99 7.22
CA HIS A 15 -0.59 -8.85 7.24
C HIS A 15 -0.63 -8.17 8.62
N ARG A 16 -0.83 -8.99 9.65
CA ARG A 16 -0.79 -8.55 11.05
C ARG A 16 0.50 -7.84 11.40
N THR A 17 1.65 -8.40 11.02
CA THR A 17 2.97 -7.84 11.33
C THR A 17 3.16 -6.49 10.63
N TRP A 18 2.75 -6.40 9.36
CA TRP A 18 2.86 -5.16 8.59
C TRP A 18 2.04 -4.02 9.21
N HIS A 19 0.78 -4.28 9.57
CA HIS A 19 -0.09 -3.29 10.23
C HIS A 19 0.42 -2.93 11.62
N ARG A 20 0.83 -3.92 12.44
CA ARG A 20 1.34 -3.67 13.80
C ARG A 20 2.56 -2.77 13.82
N ALA A 21 3.48 -2.94 12.87
CA ALA A 21 4.63 -2.07 12.72
C ALA A 21 4.25 -0.62 12.39
N ARG A 22 3.03 -0.39 11.88
CA ARG A 22 2.50 0.89 11.41
C ARG A 22 1.41 1.48 12.31
N MET A 23 0.91 0.76 13.32
CA MET A 23 -0.06 1.30 14.29
C MET A 23 0.48 2.48 15.09
N ALA A 24 1.81 2.61 15.22
CA ALA A 24 2.45 3.74 15.90
C ALA A 24 2.65 4.96 15.00
N VAL A 25 2.29 4.89 13.72
CA VAL A 25 2.39 6.01 12.79
C VAL A 25 1.26 6.99 13.07
N ASP A 26 1.60 8.28 13.21
CA ASP A 26 0.63 9.36 13.28
C ASP A 26 -0.07 9.49 11.91
N PRO A 27 -1.39 9.24 11.82
CA PRO A 27 -2.12 9.36 10.56
C PRO A 27 -2.12 10.79 9.99
N ALA A 28 -1.94 11.80 10.85
CA ALA A 28 -1.87 13.20 10.42
C ALA A 28 -0.50 13.56 9.83
N ASN A 29 0.55 12.81 10.16
CA ASN A 29 1.91 13.08 9.70
C ASN A 29 2.72 11.78 9.50
N PRO A 30 2.32 10.92 8.54
CA PRO A 30 3.04 9.68 8.28
C PRO A 30 4.43 9.95 7.69
N PRO A 31 5.42 9.07 7.95
CA PRO A 31 6.77 9.24 7.42
C PRO A 31 6.78 9.19 5.87
N PRO A 32 7.77 9.82 5.22
CA PRO A 32 7.92 9.73 3.77
C PRO A 32 7.97 8.27 3.28
N GLY A 33 7.22 7.95 2.23
CA GLY A 33 7.14 6.61 1.66
C GLY A 33 6.03 5.73 2.24
N TYR A 34 5.38 6.14 3.33
CA TYR A 34 4.29 5.38 3.96
C TYR A 34 3.16 5.03 2.97
N GLY A 35 2.74 5.97 2.12
CA GLY A 35 1.67 5.73 1.16
C GLY A 35 2.08 4.77 0.05
N ALA A 36 3.34 4.86 -0.40
CA ALA A 36 3.87 3.94 -1.41
C ALA A 36 3.97 2.52 -0.83
N ASP A 37 4.50 2.40 0.38
CA ASP A 37 4.54 1.16 1.15
C ASP A 37 3.15 0.53 1.31
N PHE A 38 2.13 1.32 1.64
CA PHE A 38 0.73 0.86 1.76
C PHE A 38 0.25 0.24 0.43
N LEU A 39 0.42 0.95 -0.67
CA LEU A 39 -0.04 0.50 -1.99
C LEU A 39 0.72 -0.76 -2.45
N GLU A 40 2.04 -0.76 -2.34
CA GLU A 40 2.89 -1.87 -2.77
C GLU A 40 2.68 -3.13 -1.93
N PHE A 41 2.56 -2.97 -0.61
CA PHE A 41 2.30 -4.08 0.29
C PHE A 41 0.98 -4.76 -0.06
N HIS A 42 -0.13 -4.00 -0.11
CA HIS A 42 -1.45 -4.58 -0.35
C HIS A 42 -1.53 -5.21 -1.75
N ARG A 43 -0.96 -4.57 -2.79
CA ARG A 43 -0.84 -5.16 -4.13
C ARG A 43 -0.12 -6.52 -4.10
N SER A 44 1.04 -6.59 -3.46
CA SER A 44 1.82 -7.83 -3.38
C SER A 44 1.10 -8.91 -2.55
N PHE A 45 0.49 -8.49 -1.44
CA PHE A 45 -0.25 -9.35 -0.53
C PHE A 45 -1.45 -9.99 -1.21
N ILE A 46 -2.35 -9.19 -1.81
CA ILE A 46 -3.55 -9.72 -2.47
C ILE A 46 -3.19 -10.63 -3.63
N ARG A 47 -2.12 -10.35 -4.39
CA ARG A 47 -1.67 -11.23 -5.47
C ARG A 47 -1.32 -12.63 -4.96
N ARG A 48 -0.50 -12.71 -3.90
CA ARG A 48 -0.09 -14.00 -3.33
C ARG A 48 -1.25 -14.76 -2.67
N ALA A 49 -2.14 -14.04 -1.99
CA ALA A 49 -3.33 -14.61 -1.39
C ALA A 49 -4.32 -15.13 -2.45
N LEU A 50 -4.58 -14.36 -3.51
CA LEU A 50 -5.45 -14.76 -4.61
C LEU A 50 -4.85 -15.90 -5.45
N ASP A 51 -3.53 -15.96 -5.59
CA ASP A 51 -2.85 -17.09 -6.23
C ASP A 51 -3.03 -18.39 -5.42
N TRP A 52 -2.97 -18.32 -4.09
CA TRP A 52 -3.32 -19.46 -3.23
C TRP A 52 -4.82 -19.81 -3.35
N TYR A 53 -5.69 -18.81 -3.31
CA TYR A 53 -7.14 -18.96 -3.41
C TYR A 53 -7.54 -19.70 -4.69
N ARG A 54 -6.97 -19.29 -5.83
CA ARG A 54 -7.17 -19.93 -7.13
C ARG A 54 -6.68 -21.38 -7.15
N ARG A 55 -5.48 -21.67 -6.60
CA ARG A 55 -4.96 -23.04 -6.51
C ARG A 55 -5.82 -23.95 -5.64
N ARG A 56 -6.58 -23.39 -4.70
CA ARG A 56 -7.52 -24.14 -3.85
C ARG A 56 -8.84 -24.47 -4.58
N GLY A 57 -9.07 -23.93 -5.78
CA GLY A 57 -10.29 -24.13 -6.56
C GLY A 57 -11.50 -23.39 -6.01
N LEU A 58 -11.26 -22.30 -5.26
CA LEU A 58 -12.32 -21.46 -4.70
C LEU A 58 -12.88 -20.51 -5.77
N ASP A 59 -14.11 -20.04 -5.57
CA ASP A 59 -14.84 -19.23 -6.56
C ASP A 59 -14.29 -17.80 -6.67
N GLU A 60 -13.52 -17.53 -7.72
CA GLU A 60 -12.87 -16.23 -7.97
C GLU A 60 -13.88 -15.06 -8.09
N ARG A 61 -15.16 -15.33 -8.36
CA ARG A 61 -16.19 -14.28 -8.42
C ARG A 61 -16.44 -13.64 -7.07
N LEU A 62 -16.17 -14.35 -5.98
CA LEU A 62 -16.37 -13.85 -4.62
C LEU A 62 -15.30 -12.84 -4.20
N VAL A 63 -14.14 -12.85 -4.86
CA VAL A 63 -12.99 -11.98 -4.56
C VAL A 63 -12.73 -10.98 -5.68
N ALA A 64 -13.65 -10.86 -6.64
CA ALA A 64 -13.54 -9.94 -7.75
C ALA A 64 -13.48 -8.48 -7.22
N PRO A 65 -12.51 -7.67 -7.65
CA PRO A 65 -12.39 -6.28 -7.23
C PRO A 65 -13.69 -5.50 -7.47
N TRP A 66 -14.05 -4.65 -6.52
CA TRP A 66 -15.06 -3.64 -6.81
C TRP A 66 -14.53 -2.65 -7.86
N ILE A 67 -15.43 -2.17 -8.72
CA ILE A 67 -15.13 -1.05 -9.62
C ILE A 67 -15.20 0.26 -8.82
N VAL A 68 -16.26 0.37 -8.01
CA VAL A 68 -16.52 1.42 -7.03
C VAL A 68 -17.21 0.77 -5.81
N PRO A 69 -17.16 1.36 -4.61
CA PRO A 69 -17.85 0.79 -3.47
C PRO A 69 -19.37 0.66 -3.70
N PRO A 70 -20.04 -0.33 -3.08
CA PRO A 70 -21.49 -0.43 -3.07
C PRO A 70 -22.19 0.88 -2.69
N GLU A 71 -23.30 1.19 -3.34
CA GLU A 71 -23.99 2.48 -3.14
C GLU A 71 -24.37 2.77 -1.67
N PRO A 72 -24.83 1.79 -0.85
CA PRO A 72 -25.07 2.05 0.58
C PRO A 72 -23.82 2.56 1.33
N ILE A 73 -22.63 2.07 0.97
CA ILE A 73 -21.35 2.56 1.52
C ILE A 73 -21.09 3.98 1.04
N ARG A 74 -21.28 4.26 -0.26
CA ARG A 74 -21.08 5.59 -0.85
C ARG A 74 -22.05 6.65 -0.32
N GLN A 75 -23.21 6.24 0.19
CA GLN A 75 -24.21 7.11 0.82
C GLN A 75 -23.99 7.33 2.31
N SER A 76 -23.04 6.61 2.92
CA SER A 76 -22.76 6.75 4.34
C SER A 76 -22.16 8.13 4.67
N PRO A 77 -22.42 8.67 5.87
CA PRO A 77 -21.93 9.99 6.26
C PRO A 77 -20.40 10.15 6.28
N CYS A 78 -19.65 9.06 6.48
CA CYS A 78 -18.19 9.11 6.49
C CYS A 78 -17.56 9.09 5.09
N TYR A 79 -18.34 8.84 4.04
CA TYR A 79 -17.79 8.55 2.73
C TYR A 79 -17.47 9.84 1.98
N ASP A 80 -16.18 10.09 1.75
CA ASP A 80 -15.72 11.24 0.99
C ASP A 80 -15.84 10.99 -0.54
N ARG A 81 -16.99 11.39 -1.10
CA ARG A 81 -17.24 11.33 -2.55
C ARG A 81 -16.30 12.23 -3.36
N ALA A 82 -15.79 13.31 -2.78
CA ALA A 82 -14.85 14.19 -3.48
C ALA A 82 -13.46 13.53 -3.59
N ALA A 83 -13.02 12.84 -2.53
CA ALA A 83 -11.81 12.03 -2.56
C ALA A 83 -11.89 10.90 -3.59
N GLU A 84 -12.99 10.13 -3.61
CA GLU A 84 -13.24 9.10 -4.63
C GLU A 84 -13.17 9.71 -6.05
N ALA A 85 -13.85 10.84 -6.26
CA ALA A 85 -13.86 11.51 -7.56
C ALA A 85 -12.47 12.00 -7.98
N ARG A 86 -11.64 12.51 -7.05
CA ARG A 86 -10.25 12.91 -7.35
C ARG A 86 -9.41 11.70 -7.77
N ILE A 87 -9.51 10.59 -7.05
CA ILE A 87 -8.78 9.35 -7.37
C ILE A 87 -9.16 8.86 -8.77
N LEU A 88 -10.46 8.80 -9.08
CA LEU A 88 -10.94 8.24 -10.34
C LEU A 88 -10.76 9.17 -11.55
N ARG A 89 -10.99 10.47 -11.37
CA ARG A 89 -11.08 11.43 -12.50
C ARG A 89 -9.84 12.27 -12.67
N MET A 90 -9.03 12.41 -11.63
CA MET A 90 -7.84 13.24 -11.61
C MET A 90 -6.62 12.47 -11.09
N PRO A 91 -6.31 11.26 -11.59
CA PRO A 91 -5.17 10.48 -11.08
C PRO A 91 -3.84 11.24 -11.20
N ARG A 92 -3.65 12.07 -12.25
CA ARG A 92 -2.45 12.92 -12.40
C ARG A 92 -2.30 14.03 -11.36
N SER A 93 -3.31 14.23 -10.50
CA SER A 93 -3.24 15.19 -9.39
C SER A 93 -2.40 14.71 -8.21
N PHE A 94 -1.91 13.47 -8.24
CA PHE A 94 -0.96 12.93 -7.27
C PHE A 94 0.42 12.83 -7.92
N ALA A 95 1.40 13.55 -7.38
CA ALA A 95 2.75 13.62 -7.93
C ALA A 95 3.52 12.30 -7.76
N THR A 96 3.21 11.53 -6.71
CA THR A 96 3.89 10.27 -6.39
C THR A 96 2.90 9.21 -5.90
N ALA A 97 3.32 7.94 -5.94
CA ALA A 97 2.58 6.84 -5.33
C ALA A 97 2.39 7.06 -3.82
N ASP A 98 3.39 7.66 -3.16
CA ASP A 98 3.31 8.03 -1.75
C ASP A 98 2.20 9.05 -1.48
N GLU A 99 2.06 10.08 -2.32
CA GLU A 99 0.98 11.05 -2.19
C GLU A 99 -0.40 10.40 -2.39
N LEU A 100 -0.54 9.53 -3.40
CA LEU A 100 -1.77 8.79 -3.64
C LEU A 100 -2.16 7.90 -2.45
N GLY A 101 -1.22 7.08 -1.97
CA GLY A 101 -1.47 6.14 -0.87
C GLY A 101 -1.82 6.87 0.42
N ARG A 102 -1.08 7.93 0.76
CA ARG A 102 -1.41 8.77 1.92
C ARG A 102 -2.76 9.43 1.78
N PHE A 103 -3.14 9.90 0.59
CA PHE A 103 -4.45 10.51 0.37
C PHE A 103 -5.60 9.50 0.58
N ILE A 104 -5.44 8.26 0.12
CA ILE A 104 -6.45 7.20 0.30
C ILE A 104 -6.69 6.90 1.78
N GLU A 105 -5.64 6.86 2.61
CA GLU A 105 -5.77 6.63 4.05
C GLU A 105 -6.22 7.89 4.81
N ALA A 106 -5.61 9.04 4.56
CA ALA A 106 -5.84 10.28 5.31
C ALA A 106 -7.16 10.99 5.00
N SER A 107 -7.76 10.76 3.82
CA SER A 107 -9.10 11.25 3.50
C SER A 107 -10.20 10.55 4.32
N GLY A 108 -9.86 9.48 5.06
CA GLY A 108 -10.84 8.64 5.74
C GLY A 108 -11.64 7.72 4.81
N LEU A 109 -11.44 7.81 3.50
CA LEU A 109 -12.16 7.03 2.49
C LEU A 109 -11.94 5.52 2.68
N HIS A 110 -10.70 5.08 2.80
CA HIS A 110 -10.35 3.68 3.00
C HIS A 110 -10.98 3.10 4.28
N ASN A 111 -10.82 3.80 5.40
CA ASN A 111 -11.38 3.39 6.68
C ASN A 111 -12.92 3.36 6.66
N CYS A 112 -13.57 4.36 6.05
CA CYS A 112 -15.03 4.38 5.90
C CYS A 112 -15.52 3.17 5.09
N ILE A 113 -14.82 2.80 4.00
CA ILE A 113 -15.18 1.62 3.20
C ILE A 113 -15.14 0.35 4.05
N HIS A 114 -14.08 0.12 4.84
CA HIS A 114 -14.00 -1.03 5.74
C HIS A 114 -15.16 -1.05 6.75
N GLN A 115 -15.36 0.06 7.46
CA GLN A 115 -16.37 0.17 8.52
C GLN A 115 -17.78 -0.08 7.97
N GLN A 116 -18.12 0.54 6.85
CA GLN A 116 -19.45 0.41 6.26
C GLN A 116 -19.65 -0.93 5.57
N ALA A 117 -18.61 -1.53 4.99
CA ALA A 117 -18.68 -2.89 4.47
C ALA A 117 -18.90 -3.91 5.59
N ALA A 118 -18.19 -3.77 6.71
CA ALA A 118 -18.37 -4.62 7.88
C ALA A 118 -19.82 -4.55 8.40
N LEU A 119 -20.40 -3.35 8.46
CA LEU A 119 -21.80 -3.15 8.85
C LEU A 119 -22.78 -3.72 7.82
N LEU A 120 -22.57 -3.43 6.54
CA LEU A 120 -23.47 -3.84 5.46
C LEU A 120 -23.55 -5.36 5.30
N TYR A 121 -22.42 -6.06 5.49
CA TYR A 121 -22.33 -7.51 5.29
C TYR A 121 -22.36 -8.33 6.59
N GLY A 122 -22.41 -7.67 7.75
CA GLY A 122 -22.41 -8.34 9.05
C GLY A 122 -21.07 -9.03 9.36
N GLU A 123 -19.96 -8.42 8.98
CA GLU A 123 -18.59 -8.97 9.10
C GLU A 123 -17.70 -8.02 9.91
N PRO A 124 -17.82 -7.98 11.25
CA PRO A 124 -17.00 -7.11 12.09
C PRO A 124 -15.49 -7.41 11.96
N GLU A 125 -15.12 -8.64 11.63
CA GLU A 125 -13.73 -9.08 11.42
C GLU A 125 -13.04 -8.32 10.27
N LEU A 126 -13.80 -7.73 9.34
CA LEU A 126 -13.25 -6.89 8.26
C LEU A 126 -12.56 -5.62 8.80
N ASN A 127 -12.87 -5.20 10.03
CA ASN A 127 -12.23 -4.07 10.71
C ASN A 127 -11.03 -4.49 11.59
N ASP A 128 -10.74 -5.78 11.71
CA ASP A 128 -9.63 -6.27 12.53
C ASP A 128 -8.45 -6.67 11.63
N PHE A 129 -7.36 -5.90 11.71
CA PHE A 129 -6.15 -6.15 10.93
C PHE A 129 -5.55 -7.56 11.14
N ASP A 130 -5.85 -8.23 12.25
CA ASP A 130 -5.34 -9.57 12.52
C ASP A 130 -6.07 -10.66 11.71
N VAL A 131 -7.29 -10.40 11.24
CA VAL A 131 -8.18 -11.41 10.65
C VAL A 131 -8.90 -10.97 9.37
N ALA A 132 -8.92 -9.67 9.04
CA ALA A 132 -9.59 -9.11 7.87
C ALA A 132 -9.25 -9.83 6.54
N PRO A 133 -8.01 -10.30 6.28
CA PRO A 133 -7.70 -11.06 5.07
C PRO A 133 -8.48 -12.37 4.88
N MET A 134 -9.18 -12.86 5.91
CA MET A 134 -10.06 -14.03 5.79
C MET A 134 -11.42 -13.69 5.17
N SER A 135 -11.81 -12.41 5.08
CA SER A 135 -13.04 -12.01 4.40
C SER A 135 -12.81 -11.93 2.90
N THR A 136 -13.77 -12.41 2.11
CA THR A 136 -13.77 -12.17 0.65
C THR A 136 -13.88 -10.68 0.31
N VAL A 137 -14.55 -9.89 1.14
CA VAL A 137 -14.75 -8.45 0.96
C VAL A 137 -13.43 -7.68 1.06
N PHE A 138 -12.47 -8.15 1.86
CA PHE A 138 -11.11 -7.59 1.91
C PHE A 138 -10.48 -7.52 0.51
N TYR A 139 -10.61 -8.58 -0.29
CA TYR A 139 -10.06 -8.62 -1.65
C TYR A 139 -10.83 -7.73 -2.62
N GLN A 140 -12.13 -7.58 -2.42
CA GLN A 140 -12.95 -6.67 -3.22
C GLN A 140 -12.50 -5.22 -3.01
N ILE A 141 -12.24 -4.83 -1.74
CA ILE A 141 -11.76 -3.49 -1.35
C ILE A 141 -10.32 -3.26 -1.84
N HIS A 142 -9.38 -4.14 -1.47
CA HIS A 142 -7.97 -3.92 -1.81
C HIS A 142 -7.67 -4.14 -3.29
N GLY A 143 -8.44 -4.99 -3.98
CA GLY A 143 -8.40 -5.10 -5.43
C GLY A 143 -8.87 -3.81 -6.12
N MET A 144 -9.90 -3.15 -5.58
CA MET A 144 -10.35 -1.84 -6.08
C MET A 144 -9.25 -0.77 -5.89
N ILE A 145 -8.60 -0.76 -4.73
CA ILE A 145 -7.46 0.14 -4.47
C ILE A 145 -6.29 -0.16 -5.40
N ASP A 146 -5.97 -1.42 -5.68
CA ASP A 146 -4.94 -1.77 -6.67
C ASP A 146 -5.30 -1.31 -8.09
N ASN A 147 -6.59 -1.36 -8.45
CA ASN A 147 -7.06 -0.80 -9.73
C ASN A 147 -6.88 0.73 -9.77
N TRP A 148 -7.17 1.45 -8.68
CA TRP A 148 -6.90 2.89 -8.58
C TRP A 148 -5.40 3.19 -8.69
N TYR A 149 -4.56 2.39 -8.04
CA TYR A 149 -3.11 2.55 -8.10
C TYR A 149 -2.59 2.32 -9.52
N ARG A 150 -3.05 1.28 -10.21
CA ARG A 150 -2.72 1.03 -11.62
C ARG A 150 -3.16 2.16 -12.54
N ALA A 151 -4.38 2.68 -12.35
CA ALA A 151 -4.87 3.81 -13.14
C ALA A 151 -3.99 5.06 -12.94
N TRP A 152 -3.48 5.28 -11.73
CA TRP A 152 -2.47 6.30 -11.46
C TRP A 152 -1.15 6.02 -12.18
N GLU A 153 -0.61 4.80 -12.12
CA GLU A 153 0.64 4.42 -12.82
C GLU A 153 0.51 4.64 -14.33
N GLU A 154 -0.62 4.25 -14.93
CA GLU A 154 -0.93 4.44 -16.34
C GLU A 154 -1.04 5.94 -16.68
N ALA A 155 -1.69 6.72 -15.83
CA ALA A 155 -1.84 8.16 -16.04
C ALA A 155 -0.51 8.92 -15.88
N ALA A 156 0.34 8.50 -14.94
CA ALA A 156 1.67 9.06 -14.68
C ALA A 156 2.71 8.63 -15.73
N GLY A 157 2.55 7.44 -16.31
CA GLY A 157 3.41 6.88 -17.37
C GLY A 157 3.00 7.21 -18.81
N GLY A 158 1.75 7.60 -19.06
CA GLY A 158 1.28 8.09 -20.38
C GLY A 158 1.91 9.45 -20.74
N PRO A 159 2.13 9.75 -22.04
CA PRO A 159 3.28 10.50 -22.57
C PRO A 159 3.68 11.74 -21.75
N ALA A 160 4.48 11.51 -20.73
CA ALA A 160 5.31 12.47 -20.01
C ALA A 160 6.80 12.06 -20.11
N LEU A 161 7.14 11.39 -21.22
CA LEU A 161 8.49 10.94 -21.56
C LEU A 161 8.91 11.44 -22.95
N THR A 162 8.57 12.69 -23.28
CA THR A 162 9.31 13.55 -24.24
C THR A 162 8.87 15.00 -24.08
N ILE A 163 9.22 15.65 -22.97
CA ILE A 163 9.76 17.01 -23.07
C ILE A 163 11.13 16.95 -22.41
N ALA A 164 12.05 16.28 -23.10
CA ALA A 164 13.46 16.54 -22.91
C ALA A 164 13.67 18.02 -23.25
N ALA A 165 14.20 18.75 -22.28
CA ALA A 165 14.81 20.04 -22.49
C ALA A 165 15.69 20.02 -23.75
N GLY A 166 15.43 20.93 -24.69
CA GLY A 166 16.29 21.13 -25.86
C GLY A 166 15.55 21.18 -27.18
N GLY A 167 14.85 22.28 -27.44
CA GLY A 167 14.26 22.56 -28.75
C GLY A 167 14.08 24.05 -28.94
N ARG A 168 15.15 24.74 -29.31
CA ARG A 168 15.15 26.15 -29.74
C ARG A 168 13.98 26.42 -30.68
N VAL A 169 13.26 27.49 -30.40
CA VAL A 169 12.50 28.26 -31.39
C VAL A 169 13.40 28.49 -32.61
N ARG A 170 13.02 27.92 -33.75
CA ARG A 170 13.45 28.41 -35.06
C ARG A 170 12.20 28.78 -35.83
N THR A 171 12.08 30.09 -36.00
CA THR A 171 11.21 30.79 -36.94
C THR A 171 11.27 30.15 -38.32
N GLY A 172 10.09 30.06 -38.95
CA GLY A 172 9.93 29.56 -40.30
C GLY A 172 10.59 30.47 -41.33
N ALA A 173 11.18 29.83 -42.35
CA ALA A 173 11.43 30.44 -43.65
C ALA A 173 11.40 29.33 -44.72
N ALA A 174 10.70 29.64 -45.81
CA ALA A 174 10.43 28.78 -46.95
C ALA A 174 11.68 28.38 -47.75
N GLY A 175 11.61 27.27 -48.49
CA GLY A 175 12.62 26.89 -49.47
C GLY A 175 12.29 25.63 -50.26
N ARG A 176 11.98 25.79 -51.54
CA ARG A 176 11.70 24.75 -52.56
C ARG A 176 12.93 23.86 -52.83
N GLY A 177 12.71 22.64 -53.34
CA GLY A 177 13.57 22.10 -54.41
C GLY A 177 13.98 20.61 -54.36
N ARG A 178 13.34 19.82 -55.23
CA ARG A 178 13.86 18.76 -56.15
C ARG A 178 14.85 17.67 -55.68
N ARG A 179 14.40 16.42 -55.94
CA ARG A 179 15.03 15.28 -56.66
C ARG A 179 16.55 15.04 -56.52
N GLY A 180 16.91 13.82 -56.10
CA GLY A 180 18.23 13.23 -56.36
C GLY A 180 18.31 11.78 -55.88
N ARG A 181 18.85 10.89 -56.71
CA ARG A 181 18.86 9.42 -56.64
C ARG A 181 20.24 8.93 -56.14
N VAL A 182 20.34 7.61 -55.92
CA VAL A 182 21.55 6.73 -55.99
C VAL A 182 22.18 6.24 -54.66
N ARG A 183 21.81 4.97 -54.34
CA ARG A 183 22.60 3.73 -54.07
C ARG A 183 24.05 3.72 -53.54
N CYS A 184 24.31 2.59 -52.85
CA CYS A 184 25.57 1.83 -52.59
C CYS A 184 26.47 2.37 -51.47
N ALA A 185 27.23 1.59 -50.71
CA ALA A 185 27.33 0.15 -50.46
C ALA A 185 28.18 -0.09 -49.18
N ARG A 186 28.05 -1.32 -48.66
CA ARG A 186 28.91 -2.15 -47.80
C ARG A 186 30.32 -1.68 -47.35
N GLU A 187 30.72 -2.33 -46.24
CA GLU A 187 32.09 -2.68 -45.74
C GLU A 187 32.60 -1.83 -44.57
N ARG A 188 32.63 -2.36 -43.33
CA ARG A 188 33.59 -3.28 -42.66
C ARG A 188 34.62 -2.49 -41.84
N CYS A 189 35.10 -3.17 -40.77
CA CYS A 189 36.24 -2.83 -39.91
C CYS A 189 35.97 -1.74 -38.86
N ALA A 190 36.38 -1.82 -37.59
CA ALA A 190 37.07 -2.84 -36.82
C ALA A 190 36.87 -2.55 -35.31
N ARG A 191 36.89 -3.60 -34.48
CA ARG A 191 37.17 -3.53 -33.04
C ARG A 191 38.68 -3.60 -32.82
N PRO A 192 39.21 -2.91 -31.80
CA PRO A 192 39.87 -3.61 -30.66
C PRO A 192 39.61 -2.85 -29.34
N ALA A 193 39.98 -3.26 -28.13
CA ALA A 193 40.41 -4.50 -27.49
C ALA A 193 40.26 -4.29 -25.96
N LYS A 194 40.24 -5.40 -25.23
CA LYS A 194 40.19 -5.50 -23.77
C LYS A 194 41.44 -4.91 -23.10
N ARG A 195 41.29 -4.32 -21.90
CA ARG A 195 42.36 -4.29 -20.88
C ARG A 195 41.79 -4.78 -19.54
N ARG A 196 42.36 -5.89 -19.06
CA ARG A 196 42.19 -6.44 -17.70
C ARG A 196 43.34 -5.95 -16.82
N GLN A 197 43.08 -5.80 -15.52
CA GLN A 197 43.87 -6.23 -14.32
C GLN A 197 43.42 -5.32 -13.14
N ARG A 198 42.68 -5.77 -12.10
CA ARG A 198 42.94 -6.66 -10.93
C ARG A 198 43.87 -6.06 -9.84
N PRO A 199 43.81 -6.50 -8.56
CA PRO A 199 43.33 -5.68 -7.43
C PRO A 199 44.31 -5.60 -6.23
N ALA A 200 43.99 -4.76 -5.23
CA ALA A 200 44.51 -4.80 -3.85
C ALA A 200 43.54 -3.98 -2.98
N GLY A 201 43.29 -4.21 -1.69
CA GLY A 201 43.86 -5.09 -0.69
C GLY A 201 43.10 -4.85 0.64
N HIS A 202 43.15 -5.81 1.54
CA HIS A 202 42.56 -5.80 2.87
C HIS A 202 43.09 -4.68 3.79
N ALA A 203 42.24 -4.18 4.69
CA ALA A 203 42.67 -3.73 6.01
C ALA A 203 41.61 -4.06 7.07
N ARG A 204 42.03 -4.86 8.05
CA ARG A 204 41.30 -5.22 9.28
C ARG A 204 41.43 -4.07 10.28
N GLY A 205 40.38 -3.80 11.04
CA GLY A 205 40.44 -2.94 12.23
C GLY A 205 39.54 -3.49 13.33
N ARG A 206 40.14 -4.16 14.31
CA ARG A 206 39.51 -4.62 15.55
C ARG A 206 39.53 -3.47 16.57
N GLY A 207 38.42 -3.25 17.28
CA GLY A 207 38.36 -2.39 18.46
C GLY A 207 37.42 -3.02 19.50
N ARG A 208 37.99 -3.39 20.65
CA ARG A 208 37.39 -4.12 21.78
C ARG A 208 36.79 -3.15 22.82
N TYR A 209 35.75 -3.63 23.52
CA TYR A 209 35.35 -3.39 24.93
C TYR A 209 35.20 -1.91 25.40
N THR A 210 34.10 -1.55 26.04
CA THR A 210 33.95 -1.78 27.48
C THR A 210 32.49 -1.84 27.94
N ARG A 211 32.28 -2.76 28.89
CA ARG A 211 31.09 -3.00 29.70
C ARG A 211 31.20 -2.10 30.94
N ARG A 212 30.18 -1.33 31.30
CA ARG A 212 30.05 -0.79 32.67
C ARG A 212 28.67 -1.08 33.25
N ARG A 213 28.72 -1.65 34.44
CA ARG A 213 27.63 -2.09 35.32
C ARG A 213 26.98 -0.90 36.03
N ARG A 214 25.71 -1.11 36.42
CA ARG A 214 24.95 -0.44 37.50
C ARG A 214 25.70 -0.40 38.85
N PRO A 215 25.26 0.49 39.75
CA PRO A 215 24.50 0.11 40.97
C PRO A 215 23.21 0.95 41.10
N SER A 216 22.01 0.45 41.45
CA SER A 216 21.47 -0.14 42.69
C SER A 216 21.27 0.84 43.85
N GLY A 217 20.00 0.98 44.27
CA GLY A 217 19.51 1.65 45.49
C GLY A 217 18.18 2.35 45.20
N GLY A 218 17.03 2.11 45.82
CA GLY A 218 16.69 1.27 46.97
C GLY A 218 15.65 1.99 47.85
N SER A 219 14.40 1.53 47.77
CA SER A 219 13.35 1.45 48.81
C SER A 219 12.72 2.66 49.54
N ALA A 220 11.42 2.44 49.78
CA ALA A 220 10.48 2.90 50.83
C ALA A 220 9.34 3.78 50.27
N GLY A 221 8.05 3.54 50.52
CA GLY A 221 7.34 2.60 51.40
C GLY A 221 5.91 3.12 51.66
N GLY A 222 4.98 2.25 52.07
CA GLY A 222 3.66 2.58 52.65
C GLY A 222 2.47 2.32 51.72
N GLN A 223 1.84 1.14 51.73
CA GLN A 223 0.81 0.63 52.67
C GLN A 223 -0.43 1.52 52.86
N ALA A 224 -1.61 1.00 52.47
CA ALA A 224 -2.70 0.56 53.35
C ALA A 224 -4.02 0.48 52.52
N ARG A 225 -4.65 -0.71 52.42
CA ARG A 225 -5.89 -1.14 53.14
C ARG A 225 -7.15 -0.37 52.67
N SER A 226 -8.36 -0.89 52.56
CA SER A 226 -9.02 -2.19 52.73
C SER A 226 -10.52 -1.92 52.47
N GLY A 227 -11.29 -2.95 52.11
CA GLY A 227 -12.76 -2.97 52.20
C GLY A 227 -13.47 -2.70 50.87
N GLY A 228 -14.49 -3.43 50.47
CA GLY A 228 -15.33 -4.41 51.15
C GLY A 228 -16.68 -4.43 50.43
N ASP A 229 -17.23 -5.63 50.26
CA ASP A 229 -18.45 -5.99 49.54
C ASP A 229 -19.67 -5.06 49.72
N ARG A 230 -20.52 -5.02 48.67
CA ARG A 230 -21.99 -5.25 48.80
C ARG A 230 -22.71 -5.38 47.45
N PHE A 231 -23.04 -6.63 47.16
CA PHE A 231 -24.31 -7.15 46.63
C PHE A 231 -25.49 -6.15 46.46
N ARG A 232 -26.10 -6.10 45.26
CA ARG A 232 -27.57 -5.98 45.13
C ARG A 232 -28.09 -6.50 43.78
N SER A 233 -28.80 -7.62 43.90
CA SER A 233 -29.74 -8.19 42.94
C SER A 233 -30.93 -7.26 42.71
N ARG A 234 -31.38 -7.12 41.45
CA ARG A 234 -32.79 -6.84 41.13
C ARG A 234 -33.24 -7.72 39.97
N ARG A 235 -34.16 -8.62 40.32
CA ARG A 235 -35.08 -9.34 39.42
C ARG A 235 -35.98 -8.31 38.75
N ASN A 236 -36.40 -8.57 37.51
CA ASN A 236 -37.69 -8.09 37.04
C ASN A 236 -38.42 -9.21 36.30
N THR A 237 -39.62 -9.49 36.79
CA THR A 237 -40.57 -10.49 36.32
C THR A 237 -41.44 -9.92 35.21
N SER A 238 -41.71 -10.76 34.22
CA SER A 238 -42.68 -10.55 33.15
C SER A 238 -44.11 -10.38 33.67
N ARG A 239 -44.86 -9.53 32.97
CA ARG A 239 -46.29 -9.66 32.71
C ARG A 239 -46.55 -9.29 31.26
#